data_AF-A0A640S7W8-F1
#
_entry.id   AF-A0A640S7W8-F1
#
_cell.length_a   1.000
_cell.length_b   1.000
_cell.length_c   1.000
_cell.angle_alpha   90.00
_cell.angle_beta   90.00
_cell.angle_gamma   90.00
#
_symmetry.space_group_name_H-M   'P 1'
#
loop_
_entity.id
_entity.type
_entity.pdbx_description
1 polymer ?
#
loop_
_entity_poly.entity_id
_entity_poly.type
_entity_poly.pdbx_seq_one_letter_code
_entity_poly.pdbx_strand_id
1 'polypeptide(L)' 'MSSGQRTPWVGDLIHDEDADRRGVVTDVRGGSLWVLRPECGPGQWTSERPERLTVVTPRE' A
#
# COMPACT_ATOMS: atom_id res chain seq x y z
N MET A 1 -8.97 -9.88 18.79
CA MET A 1 -7.52 -9.79 18.53
C MET A 1 -7.33 -8.60 17.60
N SER A 2 -6.87 -7.47 18.11
CA SER A 2 -6.53 -6.34 17.24
C SER A 2 -5.28 -6.76 16.47
N SER A 3 -5.43 -7.14 15.21
CA SER A 3 -4.31 -7.22 14.29
C SER A 3 -3.70 -5.82 14.26
N GLY A 4 -2.57 -5.61 14.94
CA GLY A 4 -1.83 -4.36 14.85
C GLY A 4 -1.56 -4.13 13.37
N GLN A 5 -2.26 -3.17 12.78
CA GLN A 5 -2.22 -2.95 11.35
C GLN A 5 -0.79 -2.49 11.03
N ARG A 6 -0.01 -3.39 10.44
CA ARG A 6 1.38 -3.10 10.05
C ARG A 6 1.32 -1.97 9.03
N THR A 7 2.05 -0.89 9.29
CA THR A 7 2.24 0.18 8.31
C THR A 7 2.85 -0.43 7.04
N PRO A 8 2.19 -0.31 5.87
CA PRO A 8 2.70 -0.89 4.64
C PRO A 8 4.06 -0.33 4.27
N TRP A 9 4.88 -1.15 3.63
CA TRP A 9 6.21 -0.77 3.21
C TRP A 9 6.52 -1.30 1.82
N VAL A 10 7.60 -0.78 1.22
CA VAL A 10 8.08 -1.17 -0.10
C VAL A 10 8.12 -2.69 -0.24
N GLY A 11 7.48 -3.20 -1.29
CA GLY A 11 7.33 -4.62 -1.60
C GLY A 11 6.02 -5.24 -1.12
N ASP A 12 5.32 -4.64 -0.15
CA ASP A 12 4.04 -5.16 0.34
C ASP A 12 2.96 -5.01 -0.75
N LEU A 13 2.16 -6.06 -0.94
CA LEU A 13 0.89 -5.99 -1.67
C LEU A 13 -0.19 -5.50 -0.71
N ILE A 14 -0.92 -4.46 -1.10
CA ILE A 14 -1.97 -3.83 -0.32
C ILE A 14 -3.32 -3.82 -1.04
N HIS A 15 -4.39 -3.64 -0.28
CA HIS A 15 -5.68 -3.14 -0.72
C HIS A 15 -5.83 -1.70 -0.23
N ASP A 16 -6.02 -0.78 -1.18
CA ASP A 16 -6.32 0.62 -0.94
C ASP A 16 -7.83 0.75 -0.77
N GLU A 17 -8.26 0.99 0.47
CA GLU A 17 -9.68 1.06 0.83
C GLU A 17 -10.38 2.29 0.24
N ASP A 18 -9.67 3.40 0.03
CA ASP A 18 -10.25 4.64 -0.49
C ASP A 18 -10.59 4.52 -1.98
N ALA A 19 -9.75 3.81 -2.74
CA ALA A 19 -9.91 3.63 -4.18
C ALA A 19 -10.46 2.26 -4.59
N ASP A 20 -10.74 1.39 -3.60
CA ASP A 20 -11.15 0.00 -3.76
C ASP A 20 -10.32 -0.78 -4.82
N ARG A 21 -8.99 -0.70 -4.69
CA ARG A 21 -8.06 -1.35 -5.63
C ARG A 21 -6.83 -1.91 -4.97
N ARG A 22 -6.18 -2.88 -5.62
CA ARG A 22 -4.94 -3.51 -5.14
C ARG A 22 -3.70 -2.96 -5.81
N GLY A 23 -2.62 -2.87 -5.05
CA GLY A 23 -1.34 -2.39 -5.55
C GLY A 23 -0.16 -2.81 -4.70
N VAL A 24 1.03 -2.69 -5.26
CA VAL A 24 2.29 -2.94 -4.56
C VAL A 24 2.91 -1.60 -4.18
N VAL A 25 3.35 -1.47 -2.94
CA VAL A 25 4.13 -0.31 -2.49
C VAL A 25 5.49 -0.36 -3.17
N THR A 26 5.81 0.65 -3.98
CA THR A 26 7.10 0.75 -4.68
C THR A 26 8.06 1.71 -4.00
N ASP A 27 7.54 2.67 -3.23
CA ASP A 27 8.34 3.68 -2.53
C ASP A 27 7.53 4.27 -1.35
N VAL A 28 8.23 4.77 -0.33
CA VAL A 28 7.65 5.53 0.78
C VAL A 28 8.46 6.81 0.96
N ARG A 29 7.90 7.94 0.53
CA ARG A 29 8.59 9.23 0.51
C ARG A 29 8.29 10.01 1.78
N GLY A 30 9.36 10.47 2.44
CA GLY A 30 9.25 11.27 3.67
C GLY A 30 8.54 10.56 4.83
N GLY A 31 8.29 9.25 4.73
CA GLY A 31 7.52 8.49 5.73
C GLY A 31 6.02 8.80 5.74
N SER A 32 5.51 9.60 4.80
CA SER A 32 4.11 10.05 4.79
C SER A 32 3.39 9.86 3.44
N LEU A 33 4.12 9.57 2.37
CA LEU A 33 3.55 9.40 1.03
C LEU A 33 3.94 8.03 0.46
N TRP A 34 2.96 7.17 0.28
CA TRP A 34 3.12 5.85 -0.34
C TRP A 34 2.95 5.99 -1.84
N VAL A 35 3.92 5.47 -2.59
CA VAL A 35 3.85 5.35 -4.04
C VAL A 35 3.51 3.90 -4.38
N LEU A 36 2.49 3.73 -5.20
CA LEU A 36 1.87 2.44 -5.47
C LEU A 36 1.79 2.21 -6.98
N ARG A 37 2.03 0.97 -7.40
CA ARG A 37 1.69 0.50 -8.75
C ARG A 37 0.53 -0.50 -8.68
N PRO A 38 -0.28 -0.63 -9.74
CA PRO A 38 -1.30 -1.67 -9.80
C PRO A 38 -0.67 -3.06 -9.64
N GLU A 39 -1.42 -3.98 -9.03
CA GLU A 39 -1.08 -5.41 -9.02
C GLU A 39 -0.93 -5.91 -10.47
N CYS A 40 -1.86 -5.51 -11.34
CA CYS A 40 -1.90 -5.84 -12.76
C CYS A 40 -2.04 -4.57 -13.62
N GLY A 41 -1.26 -4.51 -14.71
CA GLY A 41 -1.35 -3.44 -15.71
C GLY A 41 -0.49 -2.21 -15.40
N PRO A 42 -0.56 -1.18 -16.27
CA PRO A 42 0.27 0.01 -16.16
C PRO A 42 -0.35 1.05 -15.21
N GLY A 43 0.49 1.97 -14.75
CA GLY A 43 0.07 3.15 -13.98
C GLY A 43 0.73 3.22 -12.61
N GLN A 44 0.47 4.33 -11.94
CA GLN A 44 0.97 4.60 -10.60
C GLN A 44 -0.01 5.54 -9.89
N TRP A 45 -0.09 5.43 -8.58
CA TRP A 45 -0.75 6.44 -7.76
C TRP A 45 -0.03 6.64 -6.44
N THR A 46 -0.50 7.61 -5.68
CA THR A 46 0.01 7.90 -4.35
C THR A 46 -1.11 7.91 -3.31
N SER A 47 -0.78 7.58 -2.07
CA SER A 47 -1.65 7.72 -0.92
C SER A 47 -0.90 8.32 0.26
N GLU A 48 -1.55 9.22 0.99
CA GLU A 48 -1.05 9.83 2.24
C GLU A 48 -1.74 9.24 3.48
N ARG A 49 -2.55 8.19 3.29
CA ARG A 49 -3.39 7.57 4.33
C ARG A 49 -2.98 6.11 4.56
N PRO A 50 -1.84 5.85 5.21
CA PRO A 50 -1.35 4.48 5.42
C PRO A 50 -2.32 3.60 6.21
N GLU A 51 -3.17 4.19 7.05
CA GLU A 51 -4.24 3.51 7.79
C GLU A 51 -5.36 2.96 6.90
N ARG A 52 -5.46 3.41 5.65
CA ARG A 52 -6.39 2.92 4.62
C ARG A 52 -5.74 1.92 3.66
N LEU A 53 -4.47 1.61 3.86
CA LEU A 53 -3.71 0.67 3.05
C LEU A 53 -3.56 -0.63 3.85
N THR A 54 -4.41 -1.61 3.57
CA THR A 54 -4.38 -2.90 4.28
C THR A 54 -3.42 -3.86 3.57
N VAL A 55 -2.40 -4.35 4.28
CA VAL A 55 -1.46 -5.36 3.75
C VAL A 55 -2.18 -6.68 3.49
N VAL A 56 -2.20 -7.09 2.23
CA VAL A 56 -2.76 -8.37 1.75
C VAL A 56 -1.69 -9.44 1.71
N THR A 57 -0.50 -9.10 1.21
CA THR A 57 0.66 -10.01 1.19
C THR A 57 1.90 -9.22 1.62
N PRO A 58 2.59 -9.64 2.70
CA PRO A 58 3.85 -9.02 3.10
C PRO A 58 4.91 -9.19 2.01
N ARG A 59 5.82 -8.22 1.91
CA ARG A 59 7.10 -8.39 1.21
C ARG A 59 7.86 -9.62 1.72
N GLU A 60 8.66 -10.20 0.83
CA GLU A 60 9.65 -11.24 1.17
C GLU A 60 10.78 -10.71 2.06
#